data_AF-A5HG95-F1
#
_entry.id   AF-A5HG95-F1
#
_cell.length_a   1.000
_cell.length_b   1.000
_cell.length_c   1.000
_cell.angle_alpha   90.00
_cell.angle_beta   90.00
_cell.angle_gamma   90.00
#
_symmetry.space_group_name_H-M   'P 1'
#
loop_
_entity.id
_entity.type
_entity.pdbx_description
1 polymer ?
#
loop_
_entity_poly.entity_id
_entity_poly.type
_entity_poly.pdbx_seq_one_letter_code
_entity_poly.pdbx_strand_id
1 'polypeptide(L)' 'KHINLQENQLQTLPADVFNLLTELKTLGLNRNALTTLPPG' A
#
# COMPACT_ATOMS: atom_id res chain seq x y z
N LYS A 1 -6.64 -11.08 4.80
CA LYS A 1 -5.22 -11.25 4.42
C LYS A 1 -4.44 -10.00 4.86
N HIS A 2 -3.14 -10.09 5.11
CA HIS A 2 -2.31 -8.98 5.58
C HIS A 2 -1.13 -8.78 4.62
N ILE A 3 -0.84 -7.55 4.24
CA ILE A 3 0.36 -7.17 3.49
C ILE A 3 1.15 -6.19 4.33
N ASN A 4 2.46 -6.40 4.38
CA ASN A 4 3.38 -5.57 5.11
C ASN A 4 4.45 -5.02 4.17
N LEU A 5 4.37 -3.74 3.87
CA LEU A 5 5.34 -2.98 3.07
C LEU A 5 6.01 -1.90 3.93
N GLN A 6 5.99 -2.06 5.25
CA GLN A 6 6.63 -1.11 6.14
C GLN A 6 8.14 -1.05 5.90
N GLU A 7 8.74 0.11 6.17
CA GLU A 7 10.20 0.31 6.09
C GLU A 7 10.78 0.11 4.69
N ASN A 8 10.05 0.58 3.68
CA ASN A 8 10.52 0.62 2.30
C ASN A 8 10.77 2.07 1.85
N GLN A 9 11.18 2.23 0.59
CA GLN A 9 11.42 3.52 -0.03
C GLN A 9 10.34 3.83 -1.08
N LEU A 10 9.12 3.34 -0.88
CA LEU A 10 8.02 3.56 -1.81
C LEU A 10 7.67 5.04 -1.83
N GLN A 11 7.75 5.66 -3.00
CA GLN A 11 7.40 7.07 -3.23
C GLN A 11 5.99 7.22 -3.79
N THR A 12 5.55 6.23 -4.58
CA THR A 12 4.21 6.16 -5.15
C THR A 12 3.69 4.73 -5.08
N LEU A 13 2.37 4.59 -5.12
CA LEU A 13 1.69 3.31 -5.32
C LEU A 13 0.84 3.45 -6.57
N PRO A 14 0.90 2.49 -7.52
CA PRO A 14 -0.01 2.48 -8.65
C PRO A 14 -1.46 2.42 -8.17
N ALA A 15 -2.39 3.10 -8.86
CA ALA A 15 -3.79 3.16 -8.43
C ALA A 15 -4.42 1.77 -8.27
N ASP A 16 -4.10 0.87 -9.20
CA ASP A 16 -4.75 -0.44 -9.27
C ASP A 16 -4.01 -1.54 -8.51
N VAL A 17 -2.95 -1.20 -7.77
CA VAL A 17 -2.05 -2.19 -7.15
C VAL A 17 -2.76 -3.08 -6.12
N PHE A 18 -3.89 -2.62 -5.57
CA PHE A 18 -4.68 -3.35 -4.58
C PHE A 18 -6.04 -3.85 -5.09
N ASN A 19 -6.43 -3.58 -6.35
CA ASN A 19 -7.75 -3.92 -6.89
C ASN A 19 -8.07 -5.41 -6.84
N LEU A 20 -7.04 -6.26 -6.99
CA LEU A 20 -7.18 -7.72 -6.95
C LEU A 20 -7.09 -8.30 -5.52
N LEU A 21 -6.80 -7.47 -4.53
CA LEU A 21 -6.65 -7.88 -3.14
C LEU A 21 -7.97 -7.72 -2.38
N THR A 22 -9.04 -8.29 -2.92
CA THR A 22 -10.42 -8.15 -2.43
C THR A 22 -10.64 -8.66 -1.00
N GLU A 23 -9.73 -9.48 -0.48
CA GLU A 23 -9.76 -10.01 0.89
C GLU A 23 -8.68 -9.42 1.81
N LEU A 24 -8.01 -8.34 1.39
CA LEU A 24 -7.03 -7.65 2.21
C LEU A 24 -7.73 -6.98 3.38
N LYS A 25 -7.25 -7.25 4.59
CA LYS A 25 -7.79 -6.69 5.85
C LYS A 25 -6.87 -5.64 6.44
N THR A 26 -5.57 -5.72 6.14
CA THR A 26 -4.58 -4.82 6.71
C THR A 26 -3.43 -4.63 5.73
N LEU A 27 -3.01 -3.38 5.62
CA LEU A 27 -1.90 -2.94 4.79
C LEU A 27 -0.98 -2.04 5.62
N GLY A 28 0.25 -2.50 5.85
CA GLY A 28 1.29 -1.71 6.52
C GLY A 28 2.10 -0.92 5.50
N LEU A 29 2.09 0.41 5.61
CA LEU A 29 2.86 1.33 4.74
C LEU A 29 3.72 2.32 5.53
N ASN A 30 3.81 2.17 6.85
CA ASN A 30 4.59 3.06 7.70
C ASN A 30 6.07 3.06 7.29
N ARG A 31 6.75 4.19 7.53
CA ARG A 31 8.17 4.37 7.18
C ARG A 31 8.43 4.14 5.68
N ASN A 32 7.60 4.75 4.83
CA ASN A 32 7.82 4.91 3.39
C ASN A 32 7.94 6.41 3.05
N ALA A 33 8.23 6.73 1.78
CA ALA A 33 8.26 8.10 1.26
C ALA A 33 6.95 8.49 0.55
N LEU A 34 5.85 7.79 0.84
CA LEU A 34 4.54 8.05 0.25
C LEU A 34 4.00 9.39 0.74
N THR A 35 3.72 10.30 -0.19
CA THR A 35 3.08 11.60 0.11
C THR A 35 1.57 11.54 -0.06
N THR A 36 1.09 10.64 -0.92
CA THR A 36 -0.32 10.39 -1.18
C THR A 36 -0.58 8.89 -1.27
N LEU A 37 -1.81 8.50 -0.97
CA LEU A 37 -2.31 7.16 -1.26
C LEU A 37 -3.19 7.25 -2.51
N PRO A 38 -3.15 6.24 -3.39
CA PRO A 38 -4.07 6.17 -4.51
C PRO A 38 -5.52 6.07 -4.01
N PRO A 39 -6.50 6.51 -4.83
CA PRO A 39 -7.91 6.27 -4.56
C PRO A 39 -8.16 4.75 -4.49
N GLY A 40 -8.97 4.32 -3.52
CA GLY A 40 -9.31 2.91 -3.28
C GLY A 40 -10.52 2.43 -4.04
#